data_AF-A0A8S2PSN6-F1
#
_entry.id   AF-A0A8S2PSN6-F1
#
_cell.length_a   1.000
_cell.length_b   1.000
_cell.length_c   1.000
_cell.angle_alpha   90.00
_cell.angle_beta   90.00
_cell.angle_gamma   90.00
#
_symmetry.space_group_name_H-M   'P 1'
#
loop_
_entity.id
_entity.type
_entity.pdbx_description
1 polymer ?
#
loop_
_entity_poly.entity_id
_entity_poly.type
_entity_poly.pdbx_seq_one_letter_code
_entity_poly.pdbx_strand_id
1 'polypeptide(L)'
;MIPVPQYPLYSATLSEYGAHQIEYYLDEDNNWALNMDELERAINATKDRCIPRGIVIINPGNPTGQVLSRENIENVIRFAHKHRLFILADEVYQENVYLPGSKFFSFKKTLMDLGAPFNQMEMASFHSASKGWHGECGSRGGYYELINIDKDVRLQVNKLITASLCSAAWGQAMMGAIISPPKEGEPSYELYKKERLDIVNRLKQKAELASQLFNSVEGVQCNAVMGAMYAFPRIEMPEKVINHAKSKNMVPDAFYCFQLLEKTGICVVPGSGFKQKPGTYHFRTTLLPPVDQMIDMVNVKNNLLCEVFIPIFSIGTKYLEPIMLTSEKPASIPFNKVQGIASSNVHAYSNGDDDFFSVERHYLHGIFMGFKWQCVEFARRWLLMRKSCIFPPVPHAADMWNDLKYVERVTDGKRFLLKLYPNGSPHIPKRDSLLIYARNAELP
;
A
#
# COMPACT_ATOMS: atom_id res chain seq x y z
N MET A 1 -19.98 8.73 -17.61
CA MET A 1 -18.67 9.38 -17.40
C MET A 1 -18.03 8.76 -16.17
N ILE A 2 -16.77 8.35 -16.24
CA ILE A 2 -16.05 7.73 -15.12
C ILE A 2 -14.62 8.29 -15.01
N PRO A 3 -14.06 8.39 -13.79
CA PRO A 3 -12.76 9.02 -13.57
C PRO A 3 -11.63 8.19 -14.17
N VAL A 4 -10.51 8.82 -14.48
CA VAL A 4 -9.24 8.16 -14.77
C VAL A 4 -8.17 8.83 -13.90
N PRO A 5 -7.51 8.12 -12.98
CA PRO A 5 -7.63 6.68 -12.68
C PRO A 5 -9.02 6.28 -12.10
N GLN A 6 -9.48 5.06 -12.41
CA GLN A 6 -10.79 4.52 -12.00
C GLN A 6 -10.69 3.40 -10.97
N TYR A 7 -11.80 3.12 -10.27
CA TYR A 7 -12.03 1.77 -9.76
C TYR A 7 -12.60 0.89 -10.89
N PRO A 8 -11.93 -0.21 -11.32
CA PRO A 8 -12.25 -0.89 -12.58
C PRO A 8 -13.65 -1.53 -12.68
N LEU A 9 -14.36 -1.66 -11.56
CA LEU A 9 -15.76 -2.07 -11.53
C LEU A 9 -16.61 -1.29 -12.54
N TYR A 10 -16.45 0.04 -12.58
CA TYR A 10 -17.27 0.89 -13.44
C TYR A 10 -17.04 0.62 -14.93
N SER A 11 -15.79 0.51 -15.38
CA SER A 11 -15.51 0.14 -16.79
C SER A 11 -16.00 -1.26 -17.15
N ALA A 12 -15.87 -2.22 -16.23
CA ALA A 12 -16.32 -3.59 -16.46
C ALA A 12 -17.84 -3.63 -16.60
N THR A 13 -18.57 -2.98 -15.68
CA THR A 13 -20.03 -2.87 -15.72
C THR A 13 -20.52 -2.14 -16.96
N LEU A 14 -19.88 -1.04 -17.38
CA LEU A 14 -20.26 -0.37 -18.63
C LEU A 14 -20.09 -1.29 -19.85
N SER A 15 -18.99 -2.06 -19.89
CA SER A 15 -18.75 -3.01 -20.98
C SER A 15 -19.79 -4.13 -21.01
N GLU A 16 -20.14 -4.68 -19.84
CA GLU A 16 -21.17 -5.72 -19.69
C GLU A 16 -22.53 -5.28 -20.21
N TYR A 17 -22.92 -4.03 -19.93
CA TYR A 17 -24.18 -3.46 -20.40
C TYR A 17 -24.09 -2.79 -21.79
N GLY A 18 -22.96 -2.91 -22.50
CA GLY A 18 -22.77 -2.30 -23.82
C GLY A 18 -22.84 -0.77 -23.82
N ALA A 19 -22.59 -0.13 -22.68
CA ALA A 19 -22.65 1.32 -22.52
C ALA A 19 -21.34 1.98 -22.94
N HIS A 20 -21.43 3.14 -23.61
CA HIS A 20 -20.25 3.89 -24.02
C HIS A 20 -19.53 4.52 -22.81
N GLN A 21 -18.23 4.25 -22.70
CA GLN A 21 -17.40 4.82 -21.63
C GLN A 21 -16.90 6.22 -22.03
N ILE A 22 -17.32 7.24 -21.28
CA ILE A 22 -16.73 8.59 -21.33
C ILE A 22 -15.74 8.74 -20.18
N GLU A 23 -14.46 8.89 -20.51
CA GLU A 23 -13.37 9.06 -19.54
C GLU A 23 -13.09 10.53 -19.28
N TYR A 24 -12.96 10.89 -18.00
CA TYR A 24 -12.41 12.19 -17.60
C TYR A 24 -11.19 11.97 -16.70
N TYR A 25 -10.13 12.73 -16.93
CA TYR A 25 -8.89 12.62 -16.16
C TYR A 25 -9.01 13.41 -14.85
N LEU A 26 -8.60 12.79 -13.75
CA LEU A 26 -8.38 13.48 -12.50
C LEU A 26 -7.08 14.30 -12.59
N ASP A 27 -7.06 15.45 -11.92
CA ASP A 27 -5.94 16.39 -11.99
C ASP A 27 -4.85 16.00 -10.99
N GLU A 28 -3.88 15.18 -11.44
CA GLU A 28 -2.76 14.72 -10.61
C GLU A 28 -2.01 15.89 -9.96
N ASP A 29 -1.75 16.97 -10.70
CA ASP A 29 -0.97 18.12 -10.22
C ASP A 29 -1.73 18.93 -9.16
N ASN A 30 -3.06 18.74 -9.07
CA ASN A 30 -3.93 19.36 -8.09
C ASN A 30 -4.60 18.31 -7.16
N ASN A 31 -3.80 17.41 -6.59
CA ASN A 31 -4.25 16.41 -5.61
C ASN A 31 -5.40 15.51 -6.10
N TRP A 32 -5.41 15.16 -7.39
CA TRP A 32 -6.45 14.35 -8.03
C TRP A 32 -7.86 14.96 -7.95
N ALA A 33 -7.97 16.28 -7.84
CA ALA A 33 -9.24 16.99 -7.89
C ALA A 33 -9.93 16.82 -9.26
N LEU A 34 -11.26 17.04 -9.29
CA LEU A 34 -11.98 17.10 -10.55
C LEU A 34 -11.81 18.49 -11.17
N ASN A 35 -11.48 18.52 -12.46
CA ASN A 35 -11.32 19.75 -13.23
C ASN A 35 -12.52 19.93 -14.17
N MET A 36 -13.20 21.07 -14.10
CA MET A 36 -14.43 21.31 -14.87
C MET A 36 -14.16 21.43 -16.38
N ASP A 37 -13.03 22.00 -16.79
CA ASP A 37 -12.64 22.10 -18.19
C ASP A 37 -12.37 20.71 -18.78
N GLU A 38 -11.79 19.82 -17.97
CA GLU A 38 -11.58 18.43 -18.33
C GLU A 38 -12.91 17.66 -18.46
N LEU A 39 -13.87 17.89 -17.56
CA LEU A 39 -15.22 17.31 -17.70
C LEU A 39 -15.94 17.80 -18.96
N GLU A 40 -15.84 19.09 -19.27
CA GLU A 40 -16.37 19.69 -20.51
C GLU A 40 -15.69 19.08 -21.75
N ARG A 41 -14.35 18.98 -21.74
CA ARG A 41 -13.58 18.32 -22.80
C ARG A 41 -14.07 16.89 -23.03
N ALA A 42 -14.25 16.10 -21.98
CA ALA A 42 -14.67 14.70 -22.05
C ALA A 42 -16.06 14.53 -22.70
N ILE A 43 -17.03 15.37 -22.32
CA ILE A 43 -18.35 15.38 -22.99
C ILE A 43 -18.21 15.80 -24.45
N ASN A 44 -17.51 16.91 -24.72
CA ASN A 44 -17.38 17.45 -26.06
C ASN A 44 -16.74 16.46 -27.03
N ALA A 45 -15.71 15.73 -26.59
CA ALA A 45 -15.02 14.72 -27.39
C ALA A 45 -15.88 13.49 -27.73
N THR A 46 -17.04 13.31 -27.09
CA THR A 46 -17.90 12.14 -27.24
C THR A 46 -19.30 12.46 -27.76
N LYS A 47 -19.57 13.73 -28.10
CA LYS A 47 -20.88 14.22 -28.58
C LYS A 47 -21.44 13.46 -29.78
N ASP A 48 -20.60 13.10 -30.74
CA ASP A 48 -21.03 12.41 -31.96
C ASP A 48 -21.10 10.88 -31.80
N ARG A 49 -20.74 10.36 -30.62
CA ARG A 49 -20.60 8.91 -30.37
C ARG A 49 -21.64 8.38 -29.39
N CYS A 50 -22.07 9.19 -28.45
CA CYS A 50 -23.02 8.79 -27.42
C CYS A 50 -23.73 9.99 -26.81
N ILE A 51 -24.82 9.71 -26.08
CA ILE A 51 -25.49 10.71 -25.25
C ILE A 51 -25.03 10.48 -23.81
N PRO A 52 -24.32 11.42 -23.17
CA PRO A 52 -23.96 11.32 -21.76
C PRO A 52 -25.21 11.21 -20.89
N ARG A 53 -25.30 10.18 -20.04
CA ARG A 53 -26.47 9.95 -19.14
C ARG A 53 -26.15 10.06 -17.67
N GLY A 54 -24.89 9.90 -17.28
CA GLY A 54 -24.50 9.97 -15.88
C GLY A 54 -23.01 10.13 -15.68
N ILE A 55 -22.65 10.51 -14.46
CA ILE A 55 -21.27 10.70 -14.00
C ILE A 55 -21.07 9.95 -12.69
N VAL A 56 -20.01 9.13 -12.66
CA VAL A 56 -19.55 8.46 -11.44
C VAL A 56 -18.51 9.34 -10.78
N ILE A 57 -18.67 9.57 -9.48
CA ILE A 57 -17.70 10.25 -8.63
C ILE A 57 -17.31 9.30 -7.50
N ILE A 58 -16.01 9.12 -7.28
CA ILE A 58 -15.49 8.26 -6.21
C ILE A 58 -14.83 9.17 -5.17
N ASN A 59 -15.45 9.31 -4.00
CA ASN A 59 -14.99 10.22 -2.94
C ASN A 59 -15.25 9.67 -1.54
N PRO A 60 -14.21 9.42 -0.72
CA PRO A 60 -12.78 9.47 -1.02
C PRO A 60 -12.35 8.51 -2.15
N GLY A 61 -11.36 8.90 -2.94
CA GLY A 61 -11.05 8.21 -4.20
C GLY A 61 -10.25 6.92 -4.06
N ASN A 62 -10.47 6.00 -5.00
CA ASN A 62 -9.71 4.78 -5.20
C ASN A 62 -9.39 4.67 -6.70
N PRO A 63 -8.12 4.62 -7.11
CA PRO A 63 -6.93 4.30 -6.29
C PRO A 63 -6.23 5.49 -5.63
N THR A 64 -6.68 6.71 -5.90
CA THR A 64 -5.92 7.96 -5.72
C THR A 64 -5.88 8.52 -4.29
N GLY A 65 -6.81 8.13 -3.41
CA GLY A 65 -6.78 8.51 -1.99
C GLY A 65 -7.11 9.97 -1.69
N GLN A 66 -7.57 10.76 -2.67
CA GLN A 66 -7.99 12.14 -2.49
C GLN A 66 -9.35 12.25 -1.80
N VAL A 67 -9.60 13.41 -1.18
CA VAL A 67 -10.88 13.79 -0.61
C VAL A 67 -11.29 15.12 -1.23
N LEU A 68 -12.44 15.16 -1.89
CA LEU A 68 -12.92 16.35 -2.58
C LEU A 68 -13.32 17.45 -1.59
N SER A 69 -12.96 18.69 -1.91
CA SER A 69 -13.46 19.85 -1.19
C SER A 69 -14.96 20.06 -1.47
N ARG A 70 -15.63 20.77 -0.56
CA ARG A 70 -17.05 21.11 -0.76
C ARG A 70 -17.26 21.89 -2.06
N GLU A 71 -16.40 22.86 -2.34
CA GLU A 71 -16.45 23.66 -3.58
C GLU A 71 -16.32 22.78 -4.84
N ASN A 72 -15.39 21.81 -4.82
CA ASN A 72 -15.23 20.91 -5.96
C ASN A 72 -16.48 20.05 -6.19
N ILE A 73 -17.11 19.56 -5.11
CA ILE A 73 -18.39 18.83 -5.17
C ILE A 73 -19.51 19.73 -5.72
N GLU A 74 -19.61 20.98 -5.26
CA GLU A 74 -20.60 21.94 -5.78
C GLU A 74 -20.42 22.20 -7.28
N ASN A 75 -19.18 22.37 -7.74
CA ASN A 75 -18.87 22.56 -9.15
C ASN A 75 -19.28 21.36 -9.99
N VAL A 76 -19.03 20.13 -9.50
CA VAL A 76 -19.48 18.89 -10.15
C VAL A 76 -21.01 18.81 -10.21
N ILE A 77 -21.71 19.18 -9.14
CA ILE A 77 -23.19 19.19 -9.13
C ILE A 77 -23.73 20.19 -10.17
N ARG A 78 -23.16 21.40 -10.24
CA ARG A 78 -23.54 22.40 -11.24
C ARG A 78 -23.26 21.93 -12.67
N PHE A 79 -22.13 21.27 -12.89
CA PHE A 79 -21.79 20.64 -14.17
C PHE A 79 -22.79 19.54 -14.54
N ALA A 80 -23.09 18.63 -13.62
CA ALA A 80 -24.05 17.55 -13.84
C ALA A 80 -25.46 18.10 -14.12
N HIS A 81 -25.88 19.17 -13.44
CA HIS A 81 -27.13 19.87 -13.73
C HIS A 81 -27.16 20.43 -15.15
N LYS A 82 -26.10 21.17 -15.54
CA LYS A 82 -25.97 21.77 -16.88
C LYS A 82 -26.12 20.74 -18.00
N HIS A 83 -25.54 19.57 -17.82
CA HIS A 83 -25.53 18.49 -18.83
C HIS A 83 -26.58 17.41 -18.60
N ARG A 84 -27.50 17.60 -17.63
CA ARG A 84 -28.58 16.65 -17.28
C ARG A 84 -28.06 15.24 -16.99
N LEU A 85 -26.98 15.16 -16.21
CA LEU A 85 -26.33 13.91 -15.84
C LEU A 85 -26.89 13.38 -14.53
N PHE A 86 -27.18 12.08 -14.51
CA PHE A 86 -27.39 11.33 -13.27
C PHE A 86 -26.08 11.22 -12.48
N ILE A 87 -26.08 11.62 -11.20
CA ILE A 87 -24.88 11.51 -10.35
C ILE A 87 -24.87 10.15 -9.65
N LEU A 88 -23.77 9.40 -9.79
CA LEU A 88 -23.46 8.20 -9.02
C LEU A 88 -22.31 8.54 -8.06
N ALA A 89 -22.63 8.82 -6.80
CA ALA A 89 -21.67 9.16 -5.75
C ALA A 89 -21.24 7.91 -4.98
N ASP A 90 -20.06 7.39 -5.30
CA ASP A 90 -19.42 6.28 -4.59
C ASP A 90 -18.68 6.78 -3.35
N GLU A 91 -19.34 6.62 -2.20
CA GLU A 91 -18.94 7.20 -0.91
C GLU A 91 -18.57 6.09 0.09
N VAL A 92 -18.09 4.94 -0.40
CA VAL A 92 -17.77 3.77 0.45
C VAL A 92 -16.64 4.04 1.45
N TYR A 93 -15.78 5.03 1.19
CA TYR A 93 -14.66 5.41 2.06
C TYR A 93 -14.95 6.62 2.96
N GLN A 94 -16.20 7.04 3.12
CA GLN A 94 -16.56 8.30 3.81
C GLN A 94 -16.03 8.46 5.24
N GLU A 95 -15.80 7.36 5.96
CA GLU A 95 -15.22 7.34 7.32
C GLU A 95 -13.68 7.38 7.34
N ASN A 96 -13.02 7.27 6.19
CA ASN A 96 -11.56 7.28 6.05
C ASN A 96 -11.09 8.63 5.51
N VAL A 97 -10.95 9.62 6.40
CA VAL A 97 -10.37 10.94 6.09
C VAL A 97 -9.26 11.23 7.09
N TYR A 98 -8.07 11.58 6.59
CA TYR A 98 -6.84 11.60 7.38
C TYR A 98 -6.18 12.98 7.42
N LEU A 99 -6.10 13.65 6.26
CA LEU A 99 -5.36 14.90 6.14
C LEU A 99 -5.99 15.98 7.03
N PRO A 100 -5.21 16.65 7.92
CA PRO A 100 -5.71 17.75 8.72
C PRO A 100 -6.43 18.82 7.88
N GLY A 101 -7.60 19.26 8.33
CA GLY A 101 -8.43 20.23 7.60
C GLY A 101 -9.29 19.64 6.48
N SER A 102 -9.05 18.40 6.05
CA SER A 102 -9.93 17.70 5.12
C SER A 102 -11.15 17.15 5.84
N LYS A 103 -12.31 17.19 5.17
CA LYS A 103 -13.58 16.69 5.69
C LYS A 103 -14.36 16.01 4.57
N PHE A 104 -15.02 14.90 4.88
CA PHE A 104 -15.98 14.30 3.98
C PHE A 104 -17.27 15.14 3.93
N PHE A 105 -17.69 15.48 2.71
CA PHE A 105 -19.00 16.06 2.43
C PHE A 105 -19.74 15.10 1.52
N SER A 106 -20.94 14.68 1.92
CA SER A 106 -21.74 13.85 1.04
C SER A 106 -22.26 14.67 -0.13
N PHE A 107 -22.33 14.05 -1.30
CA PHE A 107 -22.96 14.63 -2.48
C PHE A 107 -24.41 14.97 -2.20
N LYS A 108 -25.15 14.09 -1.50
CA LYS A 108 -26.54 14.35 -1.10
C LYS A 108 -26.66 15.63 -0.27
N LYS A 109 -25.86 15.77 0.79
CA LYS A 109 -25.96 16.95 1.66
C LYS A 109 -25.62 18.21 0.86
N THR A 110 -24.56 18.18 0.07
CA THR A 110 -24.12 19.33 -0.72
C THR A 110 -25.16 19.74 -1.76
N LEU A 111 -25.76 18.76 -2.44
CA LEU A 111 -26.85 18.95 -3.40
C LEU A 111 -28.09 19.55 -2.76
N MET A 112 -28.47 19.10 -1.56
CA MET A 112 -29.59 19.67 -0.81
C MET A 112 -29.31 21.09 -0.31
N ASP A 113 -28.11 21.33 0.21
CA ASP A 113 -27.67 22.64 0.70
C ASP A 113 -27.62 23.70 -0.42
N LEU A 114 -27.33 23.29 -1.66
CA LEU A 114 -27.33 24.18 -2.83
C LEU A 114 -28.73 24.68 -3.21
N GLY A 115 -29.80 24.02 -2.74
CA GLY A 115 -31.18 24.41 -3.02
C GLY A 115 -31.59 24.22 -4.49
N ALA A 116 -32.72 24.80 -4.86
CA ALA A 116 -33.23 24.70 -6.23
C ALA A 116 -32.32 25.46 -7.22
N PRO A 117 -32.12 24.96 -8.44
CA PRO A 117 -32.72 23.73 -9.01
C PRO A 117 -31.97 22.43 -8.67
N PHE A 118 -30.81 22.51 -8.00
CA PHE A 118 -29.91 21.36 -7.77
C PHE A 118 -30.51 20.29 -6.86
N ASN A 119 -31.25 20.70 -5.83
CA ASN A 119 -31.88 19.78 -4.88
C ASN A 119 -33.00 18.90 -5.49
N GLN A 120 -33.38 19.13 -6.76
CA GLN A 120 -34.34 18.34 -7.51
C GLN A 120 -33.69 17.31 -8.43
N MET A 121 -32.36 17.31 -8.55
CA MET A 121 -31.64 16.39 -9.43
C MET A 121 -31.74 14.94 -8.95
N GLU A 122 -31.78 14.03 -9.91
CA GLU A 122 -31.69 12.58 -9.69
C GLU A 122 -30.26 12.17 -9.34
N MET A 123 -30.11 11.36 -8.29
CA MET A 123 -28.80 10.89 -7.83
C MET A 123 -28.91 9.54 -7.11
N ALA A 124 -27.83 8.75 -7.19
CA ALA A 124 -27.55 7.63 -6.32
C ALA A 124 -26.30 7.88 -5.46
N SER A 125 -26.38 7.66 -4.15
CA SER A 125 -25.22 7.59 -3.24
C SER A 125 -25.00 6.15 -2.79
N PHE A 126 -23.75 5.67 -2.75
CA PHE A 126 -23.41 4.30 -2.37
C PHE A 126 -22.59 4.25 -1.07
N HIS A 127 -22.91 3.30 -0.19
CA HIS A 127 -22.13 3.02 1.01
C HIS A 127 -21.99 1.51 1.25
N SER A 128 -20.95 1.10 1.98
CA SER A 128 -20.61 -0.31 2.18
C SER A 128 -19.99 -0.59 3.54
N ALA A 129 -20.32 -1.76 4.09
CA ALA A 129 -19.67 -2.33 5.29
C ALA A 129 -18.21 -2.73 5.04
N SER A 130 -17.80 -2.87 3.78
CA SER A 130 -16.52 -3.48 3.43
C SER A 130 -15.30 -2.62 3.75
N LYS A 131 -15.50 -1.31 3.90
CA LYS A 131 -14.45 -0.29 3.98
C LYS A 131 -14.59 0.46 5.32
N GLY A 132 -13.84 1.54 5.52
CA GLY A 132 -13.83 2.20 6.82
C GLY A 132 -12.90 1.53 7.80
N TRP A 133 -12.93 2.03 9.03
CA TRP A 133 -12.34 1.37 10.18
C TRP A 133 -13.12 0.12 10.61
N HIS A 134 -14.34 -0.11 10.06
CA HIS A 134 -15.12 -1.35 10.22
C HIS A 134 -14.46 -2.54 9.48
N GLY A 135 -14.22 -2.40 8.16
CA GLY A 135 -13.41 -3.37 7.39
C GLY A 135 -14.06 -4.73 7.11
N GLU A 136 -15.39 -4.82 7.09
CA GLU A 136 -16.14 -6.08 7.10
C GLU A 136 -16.42 -6.64 5.68
N CYS A 137 -15.38 -6.73 4.84
CA CYS A 137 -15.53 -7.01 3.41
C CYS A 137 -16.12 -8.38 3.07
N GLY A 138 -15.95 -9.38 3.94
CA GLY A 138 -16.54 -10.71 3.81
C GLY A 138 -18.05 -10.74 4.07
N SER A 139 -18.58 -9.76 4.80
CA SER A 139 -20.00 -9.69 5.18
C SER A 139 -20.91 -9.32 4.02
N ARG A 140 -20.35 -8.78 2.93
CA ARG A 140 -21.08 -8.37 1.70
C ARG A 140 -22.27 -7.44 1.97
N GLY A 141 -22.12 -6.54 2.94
CA GLY A 141 -23.12 -5.52 3.29
C GLY A 141 -22.88 -4.20 2.55
N GLY A 142 -23.97 -3.58 2.10
CA GLY A 142 -23.98 -2.24 1.52
C GLY A 142 -25.40 -1.76 1.26
N TYR A 143 -25.53 -0.46 0.99
CA TYR A 143 -26.76 0.13 0.51
C TYR A 143 -26.45 1.19 -0.54
N TYR A 144 -27.49 1.57 -1.27
CA TYR A 144 -27.49 2.81 -2.02
C TYR A 144 -28.74 3.60 -1.65
N GLU A 145 -28.65 4.92 -1.72
CA GLU A 145 -29.78 5.82 -1.58
C GLU A 145 -30.08 6.46 -2.94
N LEU A 146 -31.35 6.39 -3.35
CA LEU A 146 -31.87 7.02 -4.55
C LEU A 146 -32.71 8.24 -4.15
N ILE A 147 -32.39 9.42 -4.71
CA ILE A 147 -33.15 10.65 -4.49
C ILE A 147 -33.75 11.18 -5.79
N ASN A 148 -34.95 11.77 -5.69
CA ASN A 148 -35.68 12.43 -6.78
C ASN A 148 -35.93 11.58 -8.04
N ILE A 149 -35.77 10.25 -7.95
CA ILE A 149 -35.87 9.34 -9.10
C ILE A 149 -37.27 9.35 -9.70
N ASP A 150 -37.31 9.41 -11.03
CA ASP A 150 -38.53 9.21 -11.80
C ASP A 150 -39.27 7.90 -11.41
N LYS A 151 -40.60 7.96 -11.38
CA LYS A 151 -41.43 6.87 -10.88
C LYS A 151 -41.26 5.58 -11.69
N ASP A 152 -41.11 5.69 -13.01
CA ASP A 152 -40.97 4.53 -13.89
C ASP A 152 -39.57 3.92 -13.75
N VAL A 153 -38.54 4.75 -13.59
CA VAL A 153 -37.18 4.28 -13.27
C VAL A 153 -37.16 3.53 -11.94
N ARG A 154 -37.81 4.07 -10.90
CA ARG A 154 -37.92 3.40 -9.60
C ARG A 154 -38.63 2.05 -9.70
N LEU A 155 -39.65 1.95 -10.55
CA LEU A 155 -40.34 0.67 -10.80
C LEU A 155 -39.38 -0.37 -11.43
N GLN A 156 -38.57 0.04 -12.41
CA GLN A 156 -37.57 -0.86 -13.01
C GLN A 156 -36.49 -1.30 -12.01
N VAL A 157 -36.02 -0.39 -11.16
CA VAL A 157 -35.07 -0.71 -10.08
C VAL A 157 -35.66 -1.75 -9.12
N ASN A 158 -36.89 -1.55 -8.67
CA ASN A 158 -37.57 -2.52 -7.79
C ASN A 158 -37.71 -3.89 -8.47
N LYS A 159 -38.11 -3.91 -9.75
CA LYS A 159 -38.19 -5.15 -10.54
C LYS A 159 -36.84 -5.89 -10.57
N LEU A 160 -35.74 -5.18 -10.83
CA LEU A 160 -34.39 -5.76 -10.82
C LEU A 160 -34.02 -6.35 -9.46
N ILE A 161 -34.26 -5.63 -8.35
CA ILE A 161 -33.96 -6.12 -7.00
C ILE A 161 -34.76 -7.38 -6.68
N THR A 162 -36.07 -7.38 -6.99
CA THR A 162 -36.94 -8.52 -6.68
C THR A 162 -36.56 -9.78 -7.46
N ALA A 163 -35.97 -9.64 -8.65
CA ALA A 163 -35.44 -10.77 -9.41
C ALA A 163 -34.23 -11.43 -8.71
N SER A 164 -33.52 -10.72 -7.85
CA SER A 164 -32.43 -11.23 -7.00
C SER A 164 -32.88 -11.61 -5.58
N LEU A 165 -34.19 -11.64 -5.31
CA LEU A 165 -34.82 -11.84 -3.99
C LEU A 165 -34.47 -10.74 -2.98
N CYS A 166 -33.31 -10.85 -2.34
CA CYS A 166 -32.75 -9.87 -1.41
C CYS A 166 -31.24 -10.14 -1.18
N SER A 167 -30.51 -9.15 -0.67
CA SER A 167 -29.14 -9.37 -0.20
C SER A 167 -29.12 -10.25 1.06
N ALA A 168 -28.01 -10.95 1.31
CA ALA A 168 -27.87 -11.82 2.48
C ALA A 168 -28.20 -11.09 3.80
N ALA A 169 -29.02 -11.72 4.65
CA ALA A 169 -29.48 -11.12 5.91
C ALA A 169 -28.33 -10.69 6.83
N TRP A 170 -27.22 -11.43 6.84
CA TRP A 170 -26.00 -11.06 7.56
C TRP A 170 -25.43 -9.70 7.11
N GLY A 171 -25.34 -9.46 5.80
CA GLY A 171 -24.88 -8.18 5.26
C GLY A 171 -25.81 -7.02 5.60
N GLN A 172 -27.12 -7.28 5.67
CA GLN A 172 -28.12 -6.29 6.10
C GLN A 172 -27.97 -5.96 7.60
N ALA A 173 -27.83 -6.99 8.45
CA ALA A 173 -27.61 -6.82 9.89
C ALA A 173 -26.32 -6.03 10.18
N MET A 174 -25.23 -6.35 9.46
CA MET A 174 -23.97 -5.63 9.55
C MET A 174 -24.13 -4.14 9.19
N MET A 175 -24.85 -3.84 8.10
CA MET A 175 -25.14 -2.45 7.75
C MET A 175 -25.97 -1.75 8.83
N GLY A 176 -26.95 -2.45 9.42
CA GLY A 176 -27.75 -1.93 10.54
C GLY A 176 -26.90 -1.51 11.74
N ALA A 177 -25.91 -2.33 12.11
CA ALA A 177 -24.96 -2.01 13.18
C ALA A 177 -24.04 -0.83 12.83
N ILE A 178 -23.56 -0.75 11.59
CA ILE A 178 -22.67 0.34 11.13
C ILE A 178 -23.39 1.69 11.13
N ILE A 179 -24.64 1.74 10.66
CA ILE A 179 -25.40 3.00 10.60
C ILE A 179 -26.08 3.36 11.94
N SER A 180 -26.05 2.45 12.91
CA SER A 180 -26.63 2.64 14.25
C SER A 180 -25.56 2.37 15.33
N PRO A 181 -24.45 3.14 15.36
CA PRO A 181 -23.41 2.94 16.34
C PRO A 181 -23.91 3.26 17.76
N PRO A 182 -23.23 2.76 18.80
CA PRO A 182 -23.55 3.10 20.18
C PRO A 182 -23.58 4.61 20.41
N LYS A 183 -24.50 5.06 21.28
CA LYS A 183 -24.70 6.48 21.62
C LYS A 183 -24.12 6.80 23.00
N GLU A 184 -23.84 8.07 23.23
CA GLU A 184 -23.37 8.55 24.54
C GLU A 184 -24.35 8.14 25.65
N GLY A 185 -23.81 7.53 26.71
CA GLY A 185 -24.58 6.93 27.81
C GLY A 185 -24.88 5.43 27.67
N GLU A 186 -24.65 4.82 26.50
CA GLU A 186 -24.81 3.37 26.32
C GLU A 186 -23.55 2.59 26.79
N PRO A 187 -23.70 1.34 27.29
CA PRO A 187 -22.60 0.59 27.93
C PRO A 187 -21.33 0.42 27.07
N SER A 188 -21.46 0.32 25.75
CA SER A 188 -20.34 0.10 24.83
C SER A 188 -19.78 1.38 24.20
N TYR A 189 -20.37 2.56 24.45
CA TYR A 189 -20.02 3.79 23.75
C TYR A 189 -18.56 4.20 23.93
N GLU A 190 -18.05 4.22 25.15
CA GLU A 190 -16.67 4.64 25.43
C GLU A 190 -15.65 3.68 24.81
N LEU A 191 -15.93 2.36 24.85
CA LEU A 191 -15.09 1.36 24.21
C LEU A 191 -15.08 1.52 22.68
N TYR A 192 -16.28 1.61 22.08
CA TYR A 192 -16.47 1.83 20.64
C TYR A 192 -15.72 3.08 20.16
N LYS A 193 -15.87 4.19 20.88
CA LYS A 193 -15.23 5.47 20.56
C LYS A 193 -13.70 5.36 20.61
N LYS A 194 -13.17 4.70 21.64
CA LYS A 194 -11.74 4.47 21.81
C LYS A 194 -11.17 3.62 20.67
N GLU A 195 -11.76 2.45 20.40
CA GLU A 195 -11.29 1.52 19.36
C GLU A 195 -11.35 2.16 17.96
N ARG A 196 -12.45 2.85 17.65
CA ARG A 196 -12.59 3.62 16.40
C ARG A 196 -11.47 4.63 16.26
N LEU A 197 -11.25 5.46 17.29
CA LEU A 197 -10.23 6.50 17.26
C LEU A 197 -8.82 5.91 17.10
N ASP A 198 -8.53 4.81 17.80
CA ASP A 198 -7.24 4.11 17.71
C ASP A 198 -6.98 3.53 16.30
N ILE A 199 -8.00 2.99 15.63
CA ILE A 199 -7.88 2.51 14.25
C ILE A 199 -7.67 3.69 13.28
N VAL A 200 -8.50 4.72 13.37
CA VAL A 200 -8.43 5.89 12.48
C VAL A 200 -7.09 6.62 12.63
N ASN A 201 -6.60 6.80 13.86
CA ASN A 201 -5.31 7.45 14.11
C ASN A 201 -4.14 6.65 13.54
N ARG A 202 -4.16 5.31 13.65
CA ARG A 202 -3.13 4.47 13.02
C ARG A 202 -3.17 4.56 11.50
N LEU A 203 -4.36 4.57 10.90
CA LEU A 203 -4.50 4.73 9.44
C LEU A 203 -4.01 6.10 8.99
N LYS A 204 -4.29 7.16 9.75
CA LYS A 204 -3.78 8.51 9.48
C LYS A 204 -2.25 8.56 9.50
N GLN A 205 -1.62 8.02 10.54
CA GLN A 205 -0.15 7.94 10.63
C GLN A 205 0.44 7.19 9.44
N LYS A 206 -0.18 6.08 9.03
CA LYS A 206 0.26 5.31 7.86
C LYS A 206 0.05 6.07 6.55
N ALA A 207 -1.03 6.83 6.41
CA ALA A 207 -1.31 7.64 5.23
C ALA A 207 -0.25 8.74 5.03
N GLU A 208 0.06 9.46 6.11
CA GLU A 208 1.13 10.47 6.14
C GLU A 208 2.49 9.83 5.79
N LEU A 209 2.83 8.74 6.49
CA LEU A 209 4.08 8.00 6.26
C LEU A 209 4.20 7.46 4.84
N ALA A 210 3.12 6.91 4.25
CA ALA A 210 3.16 6.37 2.89
C ALA A 210 3.58 7.42 1.87
N SER A 211 2.93 8.59 1.90
CA SER A 211 3.27 9.68 0.97
C SER A 211 4.70 10.19 1.18
N GLN A 212 5.15 10.34 2.43
CA GLN A 212 6.53 10.74 2.75
C GLN A 212 7.56 9.73 2.26
N LEU A 213 7.32 8.44 2.51
CA LEU A 213 8.22 7.36 2.08
C LEU A 213 8.28 7.25 0.57
N PHE A 214 7.17 7.38 -0.17
CA PHE A 214 7.24 7.33 -1.62
C PHE A 214 7.92 8.56 -2.22
N ASN A 215 7.71 9.74 -1.64
CA ASN A 215 8.37 10.97 -2.10
C ASN A 215 9.85 11.05 -1.72
N SER A 216 10.36 10.18 -0.83
CA SER A 216 11.79 10.09 -0.55
C SER A 216 12.57 9.23 -1.55
N VAL A 217 11.86 8.55 -2.47
CA VAL A 217 12.44 7.71 -3.51
C VAL A 217 12.64 8.55 -4.78
N GLU A 218 13.85 8.53 -5.33
CA GLU A 218 14.16 9.21 -6.60
C GLU A 218 13.30 8.66 -7.75
N GLY A 219 12.79 9.56 -8.60
CA GLY A 219 11.92 9.21 -9.72
C GLY A 219 10.52 8.76 -9.28
N VAL A 220 10.10 9.07 -8.06
CA VAL A 220 8.77 8.71 -7.53
C VAL A 220 8.10 9.95 -6.96
N GLN A 221 6.86 10.16 -7.36
CA GLN A 221 6.03 11.24 -6.84
C GLN A 221 4.73 10.64 -6.31
N CYS A 222 4.29 11.08 -5.14
CA CYS A 222 3.09 10.59 -4.49
C CYS A 222 2.33 11.76 -3.88
N ASN A 223 1.12 11.99 -4.37
CA ASN A 223 0.19 12.91 -3.74
C ASN A 223 -0.12 12.48 -2.31
N ALA A 224 -0.54 13.44 -1.48
CA ALA A 224 -0.96 13.17 -0.13
C ALA A 224 -2.15 12.20 -0.12
N VAL A 225 -2.09 11.18 0.74
CA VAL A 225 -3.20 10.25 0.93
C VAL A 225 -4.20 10.87 1.90
N MET A 226 -5.15 11.63 1.36
CA MET A 226 -6.13 12.38 2.13
C MET A 226 -7.18 11.48 2.80
N GLY A 227 -7.46 10.32 2.21
CA GLY A 227 -8.49 9.38 2.66
C GLY A 227 -8.38 7.99 2.03
N ALA A 228 -9.44 7.21 2.14
CA ALA A 228 -9.51 5.81 1.68
C ALA A 228 -8.41 4.92 2.29
N MET A 229 -7.81 3.99 1.53
CA MET A 229 -6.80 3.04 2.03
C MET A 229 -5.64 2.85 1.05
N TYR A 230 -5.49 3.73 0.06
CA TYR A 230 -4.59 3.53 -1.05
C TYR A 230 -3.75 4.77 -1.33
N ALA A 231 -2.52 4.52 -1.77
CA ALA A 231 -1.69 5.53 -2.43
C ALA A 231 -1.54 5.13 -3.91
N PHE A 232 -1.40 6.13 -4.77
CA PHE A 232 -1.21 5.94 -6.21
C PHE A 232 0.03 6.71 -6.70
N PRO A 233 1.23 6.31 -6.24
CA PRO A 233 2.47 6.95 -6.65
C PRO A 233 2.71 6.83 -8.16
N ARG A 234 3.17 7.93 -8.73
CA ARG A 234 3.73 8.02 -10.07
C ARG A 234 5.19 7.62 -10.07
N ILE A 235 5.59 6.89 -11.10
CA ILE A 235 6.97 6.50 -11.38
C ILE A 235 7.41 7.24 -12.64
N GLU A 236 8.52 7.95 -12.53
CA GLU A 236 9.29 8.40 -13.68
C GLU A 236 9.96 7.17 -14.31
N MET A 237 9.54 6.83 -15.53
CA MET A 237 9.99 5.63 -16.21
C MET A 237 11.01 6.00 -17.29
N PRO A 238 12.30 5.66 -17.13
CA PRO A 238 13.30 5.82 -18.17
C PRO A 238 12.88 5.20 -19.51
N GLU A 239 13.19 5.89 -20.61
CA GLU A 239 12.81 5.48 -21.96
C GLU A 239 13.30 4.06 -22.31
N LYS A 240 14.50 3.69 -21.85
CA LYS A 240 15.03 2.34 -22.07
C LYS A 240 14.14 1.25 -21.46
N VAL A 241 13.52 1.52 -20.31
CA VAL A 241 12.61 0.55 -19.66
C VAL A 241 11.25 0.53 -20.32
N ILE A 242 10.77 1.68 -20.76
CA ILE A 242 9.58 1.74 -21.62
C ILE A 242 9.80 0.88 -22.88
N ASN A 243 10.95 1.01 -23.53
CA ASN A 243 11.29 0.25 -24.74
C ASN A 243 11.51 -1.24 -24.45
N HIS A 244 12.12 -1.58 -23.31
CA HIS A 244 12.27 -2.98 -22.89
C HIS A 244 10.93 -3.64 -22.55
N ALA A 245 10.03 -2.95 -21.84
CA ALA A 245 8.69 -3.44 -21.57
C ALA A 245 7.92 -3.68 -22.88
N LYS A 246 8.01 -2.74 -23.84
CA LYS A 246 7.43 -2.88 -25.18
C LYS A 246 8.00 -4.09 -25.94
N SER A 247 9.31 -4.34 -25.89
CA SER A 247 9.90 -5.52 -26.57
C SER A 247 9.45 -6.85 -25.96
N LYS A 248 8.95 -6.83 -24.72
CA LYS A 248 8.30 -7.95 -24.03
C LYS A 248 6.78 -7.99 -24.21
N ASN A 249 6.19 -7.13 -25.03
CA ASN A 249 4.74 -6.95 -25.18
C ASN A 249 4.02 -6.63 -23.85
N MET A 250 4.68 -5.89 -22.96
CA MET A 250 4.14 -5.50 -21.65
C MET A 250 3.97 -3.98 -21.55
N VAL A 251 2.94 -3.55 -20.81
CA VAL A 251 2.80 -2.15 -20.42
C VAL A 251 3.91 -1.80 -19.41
N PRO A 252 4.58 -0.64 -19.50
CA PRO A 252 5.76 -0.35 -18.66
C PRO A 252 5.54 -0.44 -17.16
N ASP A 253 4.39 0.00 -16.65
CA ASP A 253 4.06 -0.13 -15.23
C ASP A 253 3.78 -1.58 -14.81
N ALA A 254 3.13 -2.38 -15.66
CA ALA A 254 2.96 -3.80 -15.44
C ALA A 254 4.30 -4.51 -15.38
N PHE A 255 5.21 -4.23 -16.33
CA PHE A 255 6.59 -4.74 -16.30
C PHE A 255 7.29 -4.39 -14.99
N TYR A 256 7.22 -3.13 -14.56
CA TYR A 256 7.78 -2.68 -13.29
C TYR A 256 7.18 -3.45 -12.08
N CYS A 257 5.86 -3.61 -12.02
CA CYS A 257 5.18 -4.33 -10.93
C CYS A 257 5.54 -5.82 -10.90
N PHE A 258 5.71 -6.47 -12.05
CA PHE A 258 6.19 -7.85 -12.13
C PHE A 258 7.63 -7.98 -11.65
N GLN A 259 8.52 -7.06 -12.07
CA GLN A 259 9.90 -7.04 -11.57
C GLN A 259 9.96 -6.82 -10.06
N LEU A 260 9.11 -5.95 -9.52
CA LEU A 260 8.97 -5.76 -8.08
C LEU A 260 8.52 -7.07 -7.42
N LEU A 261 7.51 -7.73 -7.94
CA LEU A 261 7.01 -8.99 -7.40
C LEU A 261 8.07 -10.10 -7.41
N GLU A 262 8.71 -10.33 -8.56
CA GLU A 262 9.67 -11.42 -8.77
C GLU A 262 10.91 -11.27 -7.89
N LYS A 263 11.43 -10.05 -7.74
CA LYS A 263 12.66 -9.80 -6.97
C LYS A 263 12.43 -9.68 -5.47
N THR A 264 11.20 -9.35 -5.03
CA THR A 264 10.98 -8.88 -3.65
C THR A 264 9.80 -9.55 -2.94
N GLY A 265 8.92 -10.22 -3.68
CA GLY A 265 7.65 -10.73 -3.18
C GLY A 265 6.57 -9.66 -2.96
N ILE A 266 6.86 -8.39 -3.24
CA ILE A 266 5.89 -7.30 -3.05
C ILE A 266 4.95 -7.24 -4.26
N CYS A 267 3.68 -7.58 -4.03
CA CYS A 267 2.64 -7.55 -5.04
C CYS A 267 1.85 -6.23 -4.97
N VAL A 268 2.02 -5.38 -5.98
CA VAL A 268 1.24 -4.15 -6.19
C VAL A 268 0.47 -4.22 -7.50
N VAL A 269 -0.54 -3.37 -7.66
CA VAL A 269 -1.36 -3.37 -8.88
C VAL A 269 -0.88 -2.28 -9.83
N PRO A 270 -0.53 -2.56 -11.10
CA PRO A 270 -0.06 -1.54 -12.03
C PRO A 270 -1.15 -0.51 -12.36
N GLY A 271 -0.72 0.72 -12.61
CA GLY A 271 -1.57 1.87 -12.93
C GLY A 271 -2.45 1.64 -14.16
N SER A 272 -1.93 0.91 -15.14
CA SER A 272 -2.64 0.47 -16.34
C SER A 272 -3.92 -0.31 -16.05
N GLY A 273 -4.00 -1.03 -14.92
CA GLY A 273 -5.22 -1.69 -14.47
C GLY A 273 -6.33 -0.71 -14.04
N PHE A 274 -5.96 0.52 -13.66
CA PHE A 274 -6.87 1.60 -13.28
C PHE A 274 -7.04 2.66 -14.37
N LYS A 275 -6.42 2.48 -15.55
CA LYS A 275 -6.18 3.55 -16.54
C LYS A 275 -5.38 4.71 -15.92
N GLN A 276 -4.76 5.51 -16.77
CA GLN A 276 -4.00 6.70 -16.37
C GLN A 276 -3.82 7.62 -17.57
N LYS A 277 -3.39 8.86 -17.32
CA LYS A 277 -3.07 9.80 -18.39
C LYS A 277 -1.98 9.19 -19.30
N PRO A 278 -2.13 9.23 -20.64
CA PRO A 278 -1.09 8.72 -21.53
C PRO A 278 0.28 9.33 -21.24
N GLY A 279 1.32 8.49 -21.24
CA GLY A 279 2.69 8.90 -20.91
C GLY A 279 3.03 8.98 -19.42
N THR A 280 2.06 8.71 -18.53
CA THR A 280 2.30 8.57 -17.09
C THR A 280 2.22 7.11 -16.66
N TYR A 281 2.91 6.75 -15.57
CA TYR A 281 3.01 5.38 -15.08
C TYR A 281 2.88 5.36 -13.56
N HIS A 282 2.03 4.48 -13.05
CA HIS A 282 1.71 4.43 -11.63
C HIS A 282 1.65 2.98 -11.14
N PHE A 283 1.51 2.82 -9.83
CA PHE A 283 1.00 1.59 -9.23
C PHE A 283 0.16 1.95 -8.02
N ARG A 284 -0.82 1.09 -7.69
CA ARG A 284 -1.57 1.21 -6.45
C ARG A 284 -0.95 0.33 -5.38
N THR A 285 -0.73 0.93 -4.21
CA THR A 285 -0.38 0.22 -2.97
C THR A 285 -1.37 0.53 -1.86
N THR A 286 -1.29 -0.19 -0.74
CA THR A 286 -2.26 -0.15 0.37
C THR A 286 -1.61 0.32 1.67
N LEU A 287 -2.40 0.98 2.51
CA LEU A 287 -2.03 1.38 3.88
C LEU A 287 -2.24 0.27 4.92
N LEU A 288 -2.72 -0.90 4.51
CA LEU A 288 -3.07 -1.99 5.42
C LEU A 288 -1.86 -2.63 6.13
N PRO A 289 -0.69 -2.84 5.49
CA PRO A 289 0.45 -3.47 6.13
C PRO A 289 0.88 -2.75 7.42
N PRO A 290 1.45 -3.46 8.40
CA PRO A 290 2.18 -2.85 9.51
C PRO A 290 3.24 -1.84 9.05
N VAL A 291 3.55 -0.84 9.90
CA VAL A 291 4.44 0.28 9.55
C VAL A 291 5.84 -0.22 9.14
N ASP A 292 6.38 -1.21 9.84
CA ASP A 292 7.66 -1.84 9.53
C ASP A 292 7.66 -2.44 8.11
N GLN A 293 6.58 -3.10 7.70
CA GLN A 293 6.46 -3.65 6.34
C GLN A 293 6.31 -2.56 5.27
N MET A 294 5.71 -1.41 5.60
CA MET A 294 5.63 -0.26 4.69
C MET A 294 7.01 0.36 4.46
N ILE A 295 7.82 0.45 5.52
CA ILE A 295 9.22 0.91 5.45
C ILE A 295 10.05 -0.07 4.62
N ASP A 296 9.90 -1.38 4.86
CA ASP A 296 10.58 -2.42 4.09
C ASP A 296 10.23 -2.32 2.59
N MET A 297 8.96 -2.09 2.26
CA MET A 297 8.51 -1.94 0.87
C MET A 297 9.22 -0.78 0.14
N VAL A 298 9.46 0.33 0.82
CA VAL A 298 10.11 1.52 0.24
C VAL A 298 11.62 1.33 0.15
N ASN A 299 12.26 0.77 1.18
CA ASN A 299 13.70 0.50 1.17
C ASN A 299 14.09 -0.47 0.05
N VAL A 300 13.26 -1.49 -0.18
CA VAL A 300 13.43 -2.42 -1.30
C VAL A 300 13.30 -1.70 -2.65
N LYS A 301 12.39 -0.72 -2.76
CA LYS A 301 12.19 0.06 -4.00
C LYS A 301 13.40 0.92 -4.36
N ASN A 302 14.06 1.55 -3.38
CA ASN A 302 15.31 2.30 -3.61
C ASN A 302 16.37 1.41 -4.27
N ASN A 303 16.47 0.16 -3.82
CA ASN A 303 17.39 -0.81 -4.41
C ASN A 303 16.89 -1.34 -5.75
N LEU A 304 15.57 -1.49 -5.95
CA LEU A 304 14.99 -1.98 -7.19
C LEU A 304 15.12 -0.97 -8.35
N LEU A 305 15.01 0.34 -8.07
CA LEU A 305 15.31 1.37 -9.06
C LEU A 305 16.79 1.25 -9.48
N CYS A 306 17.72 1.14 -8.53
CA CYS A 306 19.11 0.87 -8.86
C CYS A 306 19.28 -0.46 -9.62
N GLU A 307 18.72 -1.58 -9.17
CA GLU A 307 18.96 -2.92 -9.72
C GLU A 307 18.16 -3.31 -10.97
N VAL A 308 17.02 -2.68 -11.25
CA VAL A 308 16.24 -2.89 -12.48
C VAL A 308 16.70 -1.93 -13.57
N PHE A 309 17.09 -0.70 -13.20
CA PHE A 309 17.53 0.28 -14.19
C PHE A 309 19.03 0.16 -14.53
N ILE A 310 19.94 -0.14 -13.59
CA ILE A 310 21.39 -0.25 -13.85
C ILE A 310 21.75 -1.34 -14.90
N PRO A 311 21.15 -2.55 -14.93
CA PRO A 311 21.48 -3.54 -15.96
C PRO A 311 21.08 -3.09 -17.38
N ILE A 312 20.09 -2.20 -17.49
CA ILE A 312 19.62 -1.61 -18.75
C ILE A 312 20.51 -0.41 -19.16
N PHE A 313 21.30 0.13 -18.23
CA PHE A 313 22.26 1.22 -18.46
C PHE A 313 23.66 0.76 -18.90
N SER A 314 23.99 -0.52 -18.82
CA SER A 314 25.33 -1.03 -19.14
C SER A 314 25.50 -1.44 -20.62
N ILE A 315 25.69 -0.46 -21.52
CA ILE A 315 26.61 -0.69 -22.66
C ILE A 315 27.99 -0.29 -22.14
N GLY A 316 28.83 -1.28 -21.83
CA GLY A 316 30.26 -1.06 -21.66
C GLY A 316 30.81 -0.97 -20.23
N THR A 317 30.35 -1.79 -19.29
CA THR A 317 31.20 -2.18 -18.15
C THR A 317 30.98 -3.65 -17.82
N LYS A 318 32.05 -4.44 -17.97
CA LYS A 318 32.10 -5.86 -17.59
C LYS A 318 31.68 -6.00 -16.12
N TYR A 319 30.52 -6.60 -15.88
CA TYR A 319 30.18 -7.17 -14.59
C TYR A 319 29.74 -8.62 -14.75
N LEU A 320 30.64 -9.48 -14.24
CA LEU A 320 30.50 -10.78 -13.59
C LEU A 320 29.31 -11.66 -13.98
N GLU A 321 29.66 -12.79 -14.56
CA GLU A 321 28.79 -13.94 -14.83
C GLU A 321 28.12 -14.49 -13.55
N PRO A 322 26.97 -15.18 -13.68
CA PRO A 322 26.33 -15.85 -12.55
C PRO A 322 27.24 -16.95 -12.03
N ILE A 323 27.58 -16.92 -10.74
CA ILE A 323 28.31 -18.00 -10.08
C ILE A 323 27.41 -19.24 -10.08
N MET A 324 27.70 -20.17 -10.98
CA MET A 324 27.34 -21.57 -10.79
C MET A 324 28.09 -22.09 -9.56
N LEU A 325 27.40 -22.79 -8.69
CA LEU A 325 27.98 -23.54 -7.57
C LEU A 325 28.92 -24.62 -8.13
N THR A 326 30.18 -24.25 -8.37
CA THR A 326 31.29 -25.18 -8.56
C THR A 326 32.11 -25.25 -7.29
N SER A 327 32.56 -26.47 -6.95
CA SER A 327 33.20 -26.88 -5.71
C SER A 327 34.65 -26.39 -5.55
N GLU A 328 34.94 -25.12 -5.85
CA GLU A 328 36.25 -24.52 -5.58
C GLU A 328 36.17 -23.57 -4.38
N LYS A 329 37.13 -23.67 -3.45
CA LYS A 329 37.22 -22.78 -2.28
C LYS A 329 37.24 -21.32 -2.77
N PRO A 330 36.29 -20.46 -2.35
CA PRO A 330 36.23 -19.09 -2.80
C PRO A 330 37.48 -18.31 -2.35
N ALA A 331 37.94 -17.41 -3.22
CA ALA A 331 39.00 -16.45 -2.89
C ALA A 331 38.65 -15.67 -1.61
N SER A 332 39.62 -15.45 -0.73
CA SER A 332 39.41 -14.77 0.56
C SER A 332 38.85 -13.35 0.35
N ILE A 333 37.78 -13.03 1.08
CA ILE A 333 37.11 -11.73 0.98
C ILE A 333 37.95 -10.70 1.76
N PRO A 334 38.37 -9.58 1.14
CA PRO A 334 39.25 -8.62 1.79
C PRO A 334 38.66 -8.05 3.08
N PHE A 335 39.53 -7.69 4.03
CA PHE A 335 39.15 -7.03 5.28
C PHE A 335 38.20 -5.85 5.05
N ASN A 336 37.17 -5.72 5.90
CA ASN A 336 36.16 -4.66 5.86
C ASN A 336 35.35 -4.61 4.55
N LYS A 337 35.32 -5.70 3.77
CA LYS A 337 34.39 -5.87 2.66
C LYS A 337 33.19 -6.69 3.07
N VAL A 338 32.05 -6.42 2.44
CA VAL A 338 30.81 -7.15 2.69
C VAL A 338 30.99 -8.59 2.22
N GLN A 339 30.85 -9.54 3.13
CA GLN A 339 30.92 -10.98 2.84
C GLN A 339 29.55 -11.64 2.75
N GLY A 340 28.51 -10.94 3.18
CA GLY A 340 27.14 -11.39 3.08
C GLY A 340 26.19 -10.34 3.63
N ILE A 341 24.92 -10.44 3.26
CA ILE A 341 23.87 -9.55 3.74
C ILE A 341 22.77 -10.43 4.33
N ALA A 342 22.55 -10.32 5.64
CA ALA A 342 21.42 -10.99 6.28
C ALA A 342 20.13 -10.19 6.10
N SER A 343 19.01 -10.82 6.47
CA SER A 343 17.69 -10.20 6.45
C SER A 343 17.68 -8.82 7.13
N SER A 344 16.89 -7.89 6.59
CA SER A 344 16.85 -6.47 7.02
C SER A 344 18.12 -5.67 6.69
N ASN A 345 18.81 -6.06 5.61
CA ASN A 345 20.01 -5.39 5.09
C ASN A 345 21.16 -5.26 6.12
N VAL A 346 21.28 -6.24 7.01
CA VAL A 346 22.35 -6.26 8.01
C VAL A 346 23.58 -6.85 7.35
N HIS A 347 24.54 -5.98 7.00
CA HIS A 347 25.78 -6.41 6.36
C HIS A 347 26.66 -7.20 7.34
N ALA A 348 27.11 -8.37 6.90
CA ALA A 348 28.23 -9.09 7.48
C ALA A 348 29.50 -8.64 6.76
N TYR A 349 30.52 -8.26 7.52
CA TYR A 349 31.77 -7.80 6.97
C TYR A 349 32.89 -8.80 7.27
N SER A 350 33.80 -8.98 6.33
CA SER A 350 34.98 -9.82 6.50
C SER A 350 35.94 -9.22 7.52
N ASN A 351 36.41 -10.05 8.47
CA ASN A 351 37.54 -9.73 9.34
C ASN A 351 38.89 -9.98 8.66
N GLY A 352 38.90 -10.41 7.40
CA GLY A 352 40.08 -10.65 6.57
C GLY A 352 40.74 -12.00 6.82
N ASP A 353 41.01 -12.33 8.09
CA ASP A 353 41.78 -13.51 8.52
C ASP A 353 41.20 -14.07 9.84
N ASP A 354 41.22 -15.40 10.01
CA ASP A 354 40.72 -16.09 11.19
C ASP A 354 41.48 -15.70 12.47
N ASP A 355 42.74 -15.28 12.36
CA ASP A 355 43.57 -14.81 13.47
C ASP A 355 43.42 -13.29 13.75
N PHE A 356 42.62 -12.57 12.95
CA PHE A 356 42.44 -11.13 13.12
C PHE A 356 41.31 -10.78 14.10
N PHE A 357 41.69 -10.12 15.19
CA PHE A 357 40.77 -9.54 16.17
C PHE A 357 40.82 -8.00 16.15
N SER A 358 39.68 -7.37 15.91
CA SER A 358 39.53 -5.91 15.96
C SER A 358 39.35 -5.42 17.40
N VAL A 359 40.08 -4.37 17.79
CA VAL A 359 39.84 -3.65 19.04
C VAL A 359 38.83 -2.51 18.89
N GLU A 360 38.35 -2.24 17.67
CA GLU A 360 37.37 -1.18 17.41
C GLU A 360 35.98 -1.60 17.90
N ARG A 361 35.41 -0.79 18.79
CA ARG A 361 34.08 -1.02 19.34
C ARG A 361 33.00 -0.49 18.39
N HIS A 362 31.92 -1.25 18.25
CA HIS A 362 30.71 -0.81 17.57
C HIS A 362 29.60 -0.51 18.56
N TYR A 363 29.00 0.67 18.43
CA TYR A 363 27.82 1.09 19.18
C TYR A 363 26.71 1.45 18.20
N LEU A 364 25.50 0.98 18.46
CA LEU A 364 24.30 1.36 17.72
C LEU A 364 23.27 1.87 18.73
N HIS A 365 22.78 3.10 18.53
CA HIS A 365 21.89 3.79 19.48
C HIS A 365 22.42 3.80 20.93
N GLY A 366 23.74 3.97 21.10
CA GLY A 366 24.39 3.95 22.42
C GLY A 366 24.59 2.56 23.04
N ILE A 367 24.13 1.49 22.37
CA ILE A 367 24.24 0.11 22.86
C ILE A 367 25.47 -0.54 22.24
N PHE A 368 26.32 -1.15 23.07
CA PHE A 368 27.50 -1.87 22.60
C PHE A 368 27.10 -3.14 21.85
N MET A 369 27.46 -3.19 20.56
CA MET A 369 27.19 -4.32 19.68
C MET A 369 28.30 -5.38 19.73
N GLY A 370 29.52 -4.97 20.06
CA GLY A 370 30.70 -5.84 20.03
C GLY A 370 31.86 -5.14 19.33
N PHE A 371 32.87 -5.92 18.96
CA PHE A 371 33.99 -5.42 18.17
C PHE A 371 33.66 -5.51 16.68
N LYS A 372 33.98 -4.46 15.92
CA LYS A 372 33.67 -4.39 14.48
C LYS A 372 34.26 -5.59 13.74
N TRP A 373 33.55 -6.02 12.70
CA TRP A 373 33.94 -7.14 11.82
C TRP A 373 33.93 -8.52 12.48
N GLN A 374 33.52 -8.63 13.74
CA GLN A 374 33.44 -9.91 14.45
C GLN A 374 32.03 -10.51 14.34
N CYS A 375 31.94 -11.84 14.28
CA CYS A 375 30.67 -12.56 14.12
C CYS A 375 29.68 -12.34 15.30
N VAL A 376 30.20 -12.18 16.52
CA VAL A 376 29.38 -11.85 17.71
C VAL A 376 28.72 -10.47 17.57
N GLU A 377 29.46 -9.49 17.04
CA GLU A 377 28.94 -8.15 16.76
C GLU A 377 27.81 -8.20 15.75
N PHE A 378 28.05 -8.92 14.65
CA PHE A 378 27.07 -9.11 13.60
C PHE A 378 25.77 -9.75 14.13
N ALA A 379 25.88 -10.83 14.91
CA ALA A 379 24.71 -11.50 15.48
C ALA A 379 23.91 -10.59 16.42
N ARG A 380 24.60 -9.78 17.24
CA ARG A 380 23.97 -8.86 18.18
C ARG A 380 23.29 -7.69 17.47
N ARG A 381 23.95 -7.12 16.46
CA ARG A 381 23.38 -6.06 15.61
C ARG A 381 22.18 -6.57 14.81
N TRP A 382 22.27 -7.76 14.24
CA TRP A 382 21.15 -8.37 13.54
C TRP A 382 19.94 -8.54 14.46
N LEU A 383 20.15 -9.04 15.67
CA LEU A 383 19.07 -9.24 16.64
C LEU A 383 18.43 -7.92 17.08
N LEU A 384 19.23 -6.86 17.25
CA LEU A 384 18.73 -5.53 17.59
C LEU A 384 17.88 -4.97 16.46
N MET A 385 18.41 -4.98 15.22
CA MET A 385 17.73 -4.42 14.06
C MET A 385 16.45 -5.18 13.70
N ARG A 386 16.43 -6.51 13.90
CA ARG A 386 15.29 -7.32 13.48
C ARG A 386 14.26 -7.58 14.58
N LYS A 387 14.70 -7.76 15.81
CA LYS A 387 13.83 -8.22 16.92
C LYS A 387 13.76 -7.23 18.07
N SER A 388 14.46 -6.10 17.97
CA SER A 388 14.63 -5.12 19.06
C SER A 388 15.18 -5.77 20.34
N CYS A 389 15.97 -6.84 20.18
CA CYS A 389 16.54 -7.61 21.28
C CYS A 389 18.07 -7.63 21.20
N ILE A 390 18.72 -7.80 22.34
CA ILE A 390 20.16 -8.03 22.47
C ILE A 390 20.41 -9.23 23.38
N PHE A 391 21.54 -9.90 23.25
CA PHE A 391 21.98 -10.90 24.23
C PHE A 391 23.04 -10.32 25.18
N PRO A 392 23.38 -10.93 26.32
CA PRO A 392 24.51 -10.50 27.16
C PRO A 392 25.87 -10.54 26.41
N PRO A 393 26.92 -9.82 26.85
CA PRO A 393 28.24 -9.95 26.25
C PRO A 393 28.75 -11.39 26.34
N VAL A 394 29.33 -11.92 25.25
CA VAL A 394 29.96 -13.24 25.18
C VAL A 394 31.39 -13.07 24.68
N PRO A 395 32.39 -13.75 25.28
CA PRO A 395 33.80 -13.58 24.88
C PRO A 395 34.08 -14.11 23.46
N HIS A 396 33.57 -15.29 23.12
CA HIS A 396 33.73 -15.90 21.80
C HIS A 396 32.39 -16.41 21.27
N ALA A 397 32.26 -16.53 19.94
CA ALA A 397 31.04 -17.06 19.32
C ALA A 397 30.73 -18.51 19.73
N ALA A 398 31.76 -19.35 19.91
CA ALA A 398 31.58 -20.73 20.38
C ALA A 398 31.01 -20.81 21.81
N ASP A 399 31.28 -19.80 22.65
CA ASP A 399 30.77 -19.75 24.03
C ASP A 399 29.25 -19.50 24.07
N MET A 400 28.66 -18.97 22.98
CA MET A 400 27.22 -18.73 22.87
C MET A 400 26.39 -19.99 23.11
N TRP A 401 26.89 -21.16 22.71
CA TRP A 401 26.14 -22.41 22.91
C TRP A 401 25.89 -22.71 24.39
N ASN A 402 26.90 -22.47 25.22
CA ASN A 402 26.85 -22.78 26.65
C ASN A 402 26.32 -21.62 27.47
N ASP A 403 26.71 -20.38 27.13
CA ASP A 403 26.52 -19.22 28.00
C ASP A 403 25.26 -18.42 27.65
N LEU A 404 24.81 -18.49 26.39
CA LEU A 404 23.67 -17.69 25.95
C LEU A 404 22.34 -18.37 26.26
N LYS A 405 21.71 -17.98 27.38
CA LYS A 405 20.42 -18.54 27.82
C LYS A 405 19.20 -17.73 27.42
N TYR A 406 19.37 -16.42 27.22
CA TYR A 406 18.26 -15.51 26.94
C TYR A 406 18.69 -14.35 26.06
N VAL A 407 17.71 -13.72 25.41
CA VAL A 407 17.82 -12.40 24.83
C VAL A 407 16.92 -11.43 25.59
N GLU A 408 17.26 -10.16 25.58
CA GLU A 408 16.57 -9.10 26.30
C GLU A 408 16.10 -8.04 25.31
N ARG A 409 14.82 -7.66 25.38
CA ARG A 409 14.24 -6.62 24.54
C ARG A 409 14.62 -5.25 25.05
N VAL A 410 15.14 -4.41 24.17
CA VAL A 410 15.74 -3.11 24.52
C VAL A 410 14.71 -2.11 25.07
N THR A 411 13.45 -2.20 24.64
CA THR A 411 12.42 -1.21 25.02
C THR A 411 11.93 -1.34 26.46
N ASP A 412 11.93 -2.56 27.02
CA ASP A 412 11.30 -2.84 28.32
C ASP A 412 12.08 -3.84 29.20
N GLY A 413 13.26 -4.28 28.77
CA GLY A 413 14.09 -5.23 29.51
C GLY A 413 13.51 -6.65 29.59
N LYS A 414 12.44 -6.95 28.84
CA LYS A 414 11.81 -8.28 28.90
C LYS A 414 12.75 -9.34 28.34
N ARG A 415 12.96 -10.40 29.12
CA ARG A 415 13.82 -11.54 28.74
C ARG A 415 13.05 -12.66 28.06
N PHE A 416 13.64 -13.23 27.01
CA PHE A 416 13.13 -14.35 26.26
C PHE A 416 14.16 -15.49 26.30
N LEU A 417 13.74 -16.65 26.80
CA LEU A 417 14.60 -17.83 26.88
C LEU A 417 14.83 -18.42 25.49
N LEU A 418 16.06 -18.83 25.23
CA LEU A 418 16.44 -19.48 23.99
C LEU A 418 16.24 -20.99 24.08
N LYS A 419 15.84 -21.59 22.97
CA LYS A 419 15.78 -23.04 22.80
C LYS A 419 17.02 -23.49 22.03
N LEU A 420 17.79 -24.38 22.63
CA LEU A 420 19.01 -24.93 22.04
C LEU A 420 18.71 -26.29 21.42
N TYR A 421 19.08 -26.46 20.15
CA TYR A 421 18.86 -27.68 19.40
C TYR A 421 20.21 -28.19 18.88
N PRO A 422 20.77 -29.29 19.44
CA PRO A 422 22.08 -29.77 19.04
C PRO A 422 22.04 -30.25 17.59
N ASN A 423 23.21 -30.29 16.94
CA ASN A 423 23.32 -30.90 15.61
C ASN A 423 22.82 -32.35 15.67
N GLY A 424 22.09 -32.78 14.64
CA GLY A 424 21.40 -34.08 14.59
C GLY A 424 20.05 -34.14 15.33
N SER A 425 19.57 -33.05 15.94
CA SER A 425 18.22 -33.04 16.51
C SER A 425 17.14 -33.11 15.40
N PRO A 426 15.92 -33.62 15.68
CA PRO A 426 14.83 -33.65 14.70
C PRO A 426 14.27 -32.25 14.37
N HIS A 427 14.76 -31.21 15.05
CA HIS A 427 14.33 -29.84 14.84
C HIS A 427 15.21 -29.19 13.78
N ILE A 428 14.66 -29.09 12.56
CA ILE A 428 15.31 -28.37 11.47
C ILE A 428 15.49 -26.88 11.83
N PRO A 429 16.65 -26.27 11.53
CA PRO A 429 16.82 -24.83 11.65
C PRO A 429 15.72 -24.10 10.87
N LYS A 430 15.16 -23.06 11.48
CA LYS A 430 14.15 -22.21 10.84
C LYS A 430 14.80 -20.88 10.49
N ARG A 431 14.14 -20.12 9.62
CA ARG A 431 14.51 -18.72 9.39
C ARG A 431 14.62 -18.01 10.75
N ASP A 432 15.69 -17.23 10.93
CA ASP A 432 16.05 -16.53 12.18
C ASP A 432 16.69 -17.41 13.29
N SER A 433 16.99 -18.69 13.03
CA SER A 433 17.83 -19.51 13.91
C SER A 433 19.29 -19.04 13.90
N LEU A 434 19.92 -18.98 15.07
CA LEU A 434 21.37 -18.77 15.19
C LEU A 434 22.09 -20.12 15.14
N LEU A 435 23.00 -20.27 14.17
CA LEU A 435 23.87 -21.44 14.06
C LEU A 435 25.19 -21.13 14.79
N ILE A 436 25.59 -22.01 15.70
CA ILE A 436 26.79 -21.83 16.53
C ILE A 436 27.67 -23.05 16.33
N TYR A 437 28.89 -22.82 15.87
CA TYR A 437 29.90 -23.85 15.64
C TYR A 437 30.59 -24.22 16.96
N ALA A 438 30.85 -25.52 17.16
CA ALA A 438 31.59 -26.00 18.32
C ALA A 438 33.07 -25.60 18.25
N ARG A 439 33.70 -25.38 19.41
CA ARG A 439 35.10 -24.93 19.51
C ARG A 439 36.13 -25.95 18.97
N ASN A 440 35.77 -27.23 18.95
CA ASN A 440 36.61 -28.35 18.51
C ASN A 440 35.76 -29.38 17.73
N ALA A 441 35.54 -29.20 16.43
CA ALA A 441 35.22 -30.30 15.50
C ALA A 441 35.24 -29.80 14.05
N GLU A 442 35.69 -30.66 13.14
CA GLU A 442 35.81 -30.46 11.70
C GLU A 442 34.47 -30.33 10.93
N LEU A 443 33.31 -30.16 11.60
CA LEU A 443 32.02 -29.98 10.91
C LEU A 443 31.05 -29.08 11.70
N PRO A 444 30.12 -28.39 10.99
CA PRO A 444 29.15 -27.43 11.54
C PRO A 444 28.30 -27.90 12.71
#